data_AF-A0A7V8JS08-F1
#
_entry.id   AF-A0A7V8JS08-F1
#
_cell.length_a   1.000
_cell.length_b   1.000
_cell.length_c   1.000
_cell.angle_alpha   90.00
_cell.angle_beta   90.00
_cell.angle_gamma   90.00
#
_symmetry.space_group_name_H-M   'P 1'
#
loop_
_entity.id
_entity.type
_entity.pdbx_description
1 polymer ?
#
loop_
_entity_poly.entity_id
_entity_poly.type
_entity_poly.pdbx_seq_one_letter_code
_entity_poly.pdbx_strand_id
1 'polypeptide(L)'
;MCPGGTVVAATSEPGRVVTNGMSQYSRNERNANAGIVVGIDPADYHTDYGLLEDVPPQASGQPHPLAGLELQRRLETRAFELGGGDYHAPGQLVGDFVAGRPSTDFGSVTPSYKPGVRLGSLHGALPAYAIEAMREAFPAFGKKIKGFDMPDAVLTGVETRTSSPIRITRGDDCQSLNVRGLFPAGEGAGYAGGILSAGVDGIKVAEAVARDQIG
;
A
#
# COMPACT_ATOMS: atom_id res chain seq x y z
N MET A 1 -9.53 3.80 6.26
CA MET A 1 -10.89 4.17 5.83
C MET A 1 -11.03 5.67 5.93
N CYS A 2 -11.52 6.30 4.86
CA CYS A 2 -11.68 7.74 4.70
C CYS A 2 -13.15 8.03 4.36
N PRO A 3 -13.95 8.53 5.33
CA PRO A 3 -15.34 8.89 5.09
C PRO A 3 -15.44 10.13 4.20
N GLY A 4 -16.36 10.11 3.22
CA GLY A 4 -16.63 11.24 2.32
C GLY A 4 -15.34 11.86 1.79
N GLY A 5 -14.50 11.02 1.20
CA GLY A 5 -13.13 11.36 0.80
C GLY A 5 -12.79 10.92 -0.62
N THR A 6 -11.49 10.95 -0.90
CA THR A 6 -10.92 10.73 -2.22
C THR A 6 -9.85 9.64 -2.15
N VAL A 7 -9.92 8.67 -3.05
CA VAL A 7 -8.76 7.85 -3.42
C VAL A 7 -7.77 8.75 -4.14
N VAL A 8 -6.51 8.77 -3.71
CA VAL A 8 -5.46 9.67 -4.23
C VAL A 8 -4.33 8.90 -4.91
N ALA A 9 -3.67 9.56 -5.86
CA ALA A 9 -2.40 9.09 -6.43
C ALA A 9 -1.27 9.36 -5.43
N ALA A 10 -0.70 8.30 -4.89
CA ALA A 10 0.32 8.35 -3.84
C ALA A 10 1.70 7.87 -4.31
N THR A 11 1.90 7.74 -5.63
CA THR A 11 3.19 7.30 -6.18
C THR A 11 4.26 8.37 -5.93
N SER A 12 5.45 7.92 -5.55
CA SER A 12 6.65 8.75 -5.40
C SER A 12 7.76 8.32 -6.37
N GLU A 13 7.47 7.40 -7.28
CA GLU A 13 8.45 6.83 -8.20
C GLU A 13 7.93 6.87 -9.66
N PRO A 14 8.78 7.17 -10.65
CA PRO A 14 8.39 7.10 -12.06
C PRO A 14 7.95 5.69 -12.47
N GLY A 15 7.00 5.62 -13.40
CA GLY A 15 6.54 4.34 -13.99
C GLY A 15 5.82 3.42 -13.00
N ARG A 16 5.22 3.99 -11.95
CA ARG A 16 4.59 3.27 -10.84
C ARG A 16 3.29 3.93 -10.42
N VAL A 17 2.28 3.11 -10.10
CA VAL A 17 0.98 3.55 -9.58
C VAL A 17 0.83 3.04 -8.14
N VAL A 18 0.46 3.96 -7.25
CA VAL A 18 0.15 3.69 -5.84
C VAL A 18 -1.13 4.43 -5.47
N THR A 19 -2.00 3.78 -4.72
CA THR A 19 -3.20 4.37 -4.14
C THR A 19 -3.08 4.59 -2.65
N ASN A 20 -3.79 5.61 -2.17
CA ASN A 20 -4.06 5.84 -0.75
C ASN A 20 -5.43 6.54 -0.59
N GLY A 21 -5.86 6.78 0.64
CA GLY A 21 -7.10 7.50 0.96
C GLY A 21 -6.85 8.84 1.65
N MET A 22 -7.66 9.85 1.29
CA MET A 22 -7.66 11.16 1.94
C MET A 22 -9.11 11.61 2.20
N SER A 23 -9.34 12.35 3.28
CA SER A 23 -10.57 13.12 3.47
C SER A 23 -10.22 14.54 3.90
N GLN A 24 -11.01 15.52 3.45
CA GLN A 24 -11.02 16.84 4.08
C GLN A 24 -11.69 16.77 5.45
N TYR A 25 -11.51 17.80 6.27
CA TYR A 25 -12.16 17.90 7.59
C TYR A 25 -13.69 17.75 7.49
N SER A 26 -14.30 18.35 6.46
CA SER A 26 -15.75 18.30 6.22
C SER A 26 -16.28 16.90 5.89
N ARG A 27 -15.44 15.98 5.39
CA ARG A 27 -15.81 14.61 4.97
C ARG A 27 -17.08 14.56 4.10
N ASN A 28 -17.18 15.51 3.17
CA ASN A 28 -18.40 15.75 2.39
C ASN A 28 -18.24 15.43 0.89
N GLU A 29 -17.25 14.61 0.52
CA GLU A 29 -17.18 14.08 -0.85
C GLU A 29 -18.19 12.96 -1.06
N ARG A 30 -18.45 12.66 -2.34
CA ARG A 30 -19.50 11.71 -2.75
C ARG A 30 -19.27 10.28 -2.26
N ASN A 31 -18.01 9.84 -2.17
CA ASN A 31 -17.66 8.45 -1.93
C ASN A 31 -17.02 8.26 -0.54
N ALA A 32 -17.31 7.13 0.10
CA ALA A 32 -16.44 6.60 1.15
C ALA A 32 -15.42 5.66 0.52
N ASN A 33 -14.18 5.67 1.00
CA ASN A 33 -13.15 4.76 0.51
C ASN A 33 -12.34 4.12 1.66
N ALA A 34 -11.72 2.99 1.38
CA ALA A 34 -10.80 2.32 2.30
C ALA A 34 -9.86 1.40 1.51
N GLY A 35 -8.60 1.31 1.93
CA GLY A 35 -7.72 0.24 1.50
C GLY A 35 -8.26 -1.11 2.01
N ILE A 36 -8.53 -2.02 1.08
CA ILE A 36 -8.84 -3.42 1.37
C ILE A 36 -7.56 -4.20 1.11
N VAL A 37 -6.97 -4.76 2.16
CA VAL A 37 -5.61 -5.27 2.14
C VAL A 37 -5.58 -6.72 2.60
N VAL A 38 -4.65 -7.49 2.04
CA VAL A 38 -4.36 -8.87 2.41
C VAL A 38 -2.96 -8.89 3.00
N GLY A 39 -2.78 -9.58 4.12
CA GLY A 39 -1.47 -9.75 4.74
C GLY A 39 -0.52 -10.49 3.80
N ILE A 40 0.76 -10.16 3.91
CA ILE A 40 1.84 -10.86 3.24
C ILE A 40 2.75 -11.49 4.30
N ASP A 41 3.35 -12.62 3.95
CA ASP A 41 4.33 -13.31 4.78
C ASP A 41 5.71 -13.29 4.12
N PRO A 42 6.81 -13.54 4.87
CA PRO A 42 8.15 -13.59 4.30
C PRO A 42 8.31 -14.57 3.11
N ALA A 43 7.45 -15.60 3.04
CA ALA A 43 7.42 -16.56 1.94
C ALA A 43 6.87 -15.97 0.62
N ASP A 44 6.15 -14.85 0.68
CA ASP A 44 5.60 -14.16 -0.49
C ASP A 44 6.63 -13.24 -1.16
N TYR A 45 7.78 -13.01 -0.50
CA TYR A 45 8.80 -12.13 -1.04
C TYR A 45 9.58 -12.78 -2.18
N HIS A 46 9.84 -11.97 -3.19
CA HIS A 46 10.75 -12.32 -4.26
C HIS A 46 12.16 -12.51 -3.73
N THR A 47 12.83 -13.57 -4.20
CA THR A 47 14.27 -13.75 -4.03
C THR A 47 15.05 -13.34 -5.27
N ASP A 48 14.37 -12.95 -6.35
CA ASP A 48 14.96 -12.35 -7.54
C ASP A 48 14.85 -10.83 -7.46
N TYR A 49 15.97 -10.11 -7.40
CA TYR A 49 16.00 -8.66 -7.24
C TYR A 49 16.39 -8.00 -8.55
N GLY A 50 15.40 -7.43 -9.25
CA GLY A 50 15.58 -6.80 -10.56
C GLY A 50 15.26 -5.31 -10.58
N LEU A 51 14.56 -4.80 -9.55
CA LEU A 51 14.10 -3.41 -9.48
C LEU A 51 14.82 -2.60 -8.38
N LEU A 52 15.84 -3.17 -7.75
CA LEU A 52 16.66 -2.53 -6.71
C LEU A 52 18.11 -2.41 -7.19
N GLU A 53 18.66 -1.18 -7.19
CA GLU A 53 20.04 -0.92 -7.62
C GLU A 53 21.07 -1.33 -6.54
N ASP A 54 20.70 -1.19 -5.26
CA ASP A 54 21.60 -1.42 -4.12
C ASP A 54 21.62 -2.87 -3.60
N VAL A 55 21.04 -3.81 -4.34
CA VAL A 55 21.05 -5.23 -3.98
C VAL A 55 22.12 -5.96 -4.79
N PRO A 56 23.15 -6.55 -4.14
CA PRO A 56 24.20 -7.24 -4.87
C PRO A 56 23.63 -8.44 -5.62
N PRO A 57 24.09 -8.75 -6.85
CA PRO A 57 23.55 -9.87 -7.64
C PRO A 57 23.57 -11.21 -6.90
N GLN A 58 24.53 -11.42 -6.01
CA GLN A 58 24.71 -12.62 -5.21
C GLN A 58 23.63 -12.81 -4.13
N ALA A 59 22.86 -11.77 -3.81
CA ALA A 59 21.70 -11.89 -2.92
C ALA A 59 20.53 -12.61 -3.60
N SER A 60 20.51 -12.69 -4.94
CA SER A 60 19.45 -13.39 -5.67
C SER A 60 19.43 -14.88 -5.34
N GLY A 61 18.24 -15.41 -5.09
CA GLY A 61 18.02 -16.77 -4.60
C GLY A 61 18.06 -16.90 -3.07
N GLN A 62 18.24 -15.80 -2.33
CA GLN A 62 18.22 -15.78 -0.86
C GLN A 62 17.28 -14.70 -0.32
N PRO A 63 16.76 -14.86 0.91
CA PRO A 63 16.05 -13.80 1.61
C PRO A 63 16.96 -12.56 1.81
N HIS A 64 16.49 -11.39 1.40
CA HIS A 64 17.19 -10.13 1.57
C HIS A 64 16.33 -9.13 2.36
N PRO A 65 16.90 -8.28 3.24
CA PRO A 65 16.13 -7.28 4.00
C PRO A 65 15.30 -6.31 3.14
N LEU A 66 15.68 -6.12 1.87
CA LEU A 66 14.97 -5.23 0.94
C LEU A 66 13.92 -5.95 0.08
N ALA A 67 13.65 -7.24 0.30
CA ALA A 67 12.75 -8.01 -0.56
C ALA A 67 11.30 -7.48 -0.58
N GLY A 68 10.85 -6.84 0.50
CA GLY A 68 9.54 -6.16 0.53
C GLY A 68 9.47 -4.95 -0.41
N LEU A 69 10.57 -4.21 -0.59
CA LEU A 69 10.63 -3.10 -1.55
C LEU A 69 10.56 -3.61 -3.00
N GLU A 70 11.22 -4.74 -3.29
CA GLU A 70 11.13 -5.39 -4.60
C GLU A 70 9.69 -5.78 -4.92
N LEU A 71 8.99 -6.44 -3.98
CA LEU A 71 7.58 -6.79 -4.14
C LEU A 71 6.71 -5.55 -4.37
N GLN A 72 6.85 -4.51 -3.55
CA GLN A 72 6.11 -3.25 -3.73
C GLN A 72 6.33 -2.68 -5.13
N ARG A 73 7.59 -2.51 -5.54
CA ARG A 73 7.93 -1.95 -6.86
C ARG A 73 7.35 -2.78 -8.00
N ARG A 74 7.34 -4.10 -7.92
CA ARG A 74 6.73 -4.99 -8.93
C ARG A 74 5.23 -4.78 -9.04
N LEU A 75 4.52 -4.74 -7.92
CA LEU A 75 3.08 -4.50 -7.90
C LEU A 75 2.73 -3.11 -8.45
N GLU A 76 3.51 -2.10 -8.08
CA GLU A 76 3.30 -0.71 -8.50
C GLU A 76 3.59 -0.50 -10.00
N THR A 77 4.65 -1.12 -10.52
CA THR A 77 4.97 -1.14 -11.96
C THR A 77 3.88 -1.87 -12.74
N ARG A 78 3.43 -3.03 -12.24
CA ARG A 78 2.37 -3.78 -12.87
C ARG A 78 1.05 -3.01 -12.91
N ALA A 79 0.72 -2.29 -11.83
CA ALA A 79 -0.44 -1.42 -11.80
C ALA A 79 -0.33 -0.27 -12.81
N PHE A 80 0.84 0.33 -12.96
CA PHE A 80 1.09 1.36 -13.97
C PHE A 80 0.86 0.85 -15.41
N GLU A 81 1.35 -0.35 -15.71
CA GLU A 81 1.11 -1.01 -17.01
C GLU A 81 -0.37 -1.28 -17.26
N LEU A 82 -1.08 -1.86 -16.29
CA LEU A 82 -2.52 -2.12 -16.38
C LEU A 82 -3.33 -0.83 -16.50
N GLY A 83 -2.83 0.25 -15.91
CA GLY A 83 -3.37 1.60 -16.03
C GLY A 83 -3.17 2.24 -17.40
N GLY A 84 -2.33 1.67 -18.26
CA GLY A 84 -2.03 2.18 -19.61
C GLY A 84 -0.75 3.01 -19.71
N GLY A 85 0.09 3.03 -18.67
CA GLY A 85 1.40 3.69 -18.71
C GLY A 85 1.35 5.22 -18.66
N ASP A 86 0.23 5.80 -18.24
CA ASP A 86 -0.03 7.24 -18.21
C ASP A 86 -0.51 7.74 -16.83
N TYR A 87 -0.18 6.96 -15.78
CA TYR A 87 -0.57 7.18 -14.37
C TYR A 87 -2.07 7.10 -14.06
N HIS A 88 -2.93 6.71 -15.02
CA HIS A 88 -4.25 6.21 -14.65
C HIS A 88 -4.10 4.98 -13.77
N ALA A 89 -4.92 4.87 -12.74
CA ALA A 89 -4.97 3.64 -11.95
C ALA A 89 -5.78 2.59 -12.71
N PRO A 90 -5.38 1.31 -12.69
CA PRO A 90 -6.25 0.24 -13.17
C PRO A 90 -7.45 0.15 -12.23
N GLY A 91 -8.63 -0.17 -12.75
CA GLY A 91 -9.83 -0.32 -11.93
C GLY A 91 -10.79 -1.37 -12.47
N GLN A 92 -11.69 -1.80 -11.61
CA GLN A 92 -12.69 -2.82 -11.92
C GLN A 92 -13.89 -2.64 -10.98
N LEU A 93 -15.09 -2.89 -11.50
CA LEU A 93 -16.30 -2.90 -10.69
C LEU A 93 -16.30 -4.13 -9.77
N VAL A 94 -16.78 -3.98 -8.53
CA VAL A 94 -16.83 -5.07 -7.54
C VAL A 94 -17.60 -6.28 -8.07
N GLY A 95 -18.74 -6.05 -8.75
CA GLY A 95 -19.53 -7.14 -9.31
C GLY A 95 -18.78 -7.95 -10.38
N ASP A 96 -18.01 -7.26 -11.22
CA ASP A 96 -17.21 -7.88 -12.28
C ASP A 96 -15.95 -8.55 -11.72
N PHE A 97 -15.32 -7.95 -10.71
CA PHE A 97 -14.20 -8.53 -9.97
C PHE A 97 -14.59 -9.86 -9.32
N VAL A 98 -15.71 -9.88 -8.59
CA VAL A 98 -16.24 -11.11 -7.96
C VAL A 98 -16.64 -12.14 -9.02
N ALA A 99 -17.12 -11.72 -10.20
CA ALA A 99 -17.45 -12.61 -11.31
C ALA A 99 -16.23 -13.04 -12.16
N GLY A 100 -15.06 -12.43 -11.97
CA GLY A 100 -13.84 -12.78 -12.70
C GLY A 100 -13.83 -12.32 -14.16
N ARG A 101 -14.48 -11.20 -14.48
CA ARG A 101 -14.54 -10.62 -15.84
C ARG A 101 -14.10 -9.16 -15.81
N PRO A 102 -13.46 -8.63 -16.87
CA PRO A 102 -13.07 -7.22 -16.91
C PRO A 102 -14.30 -6.30 -16.98
N SER A 103 -14.19 -5.11 -16.37
CA SER A 103 -15.21 -4.05 -16.53
C SER A 103 -14.91 -3.21 -17.78
N THR A 104 -15.96 -2.76 -18.46
CA THR A 104 -15.84 -1.88 -19.65
C THR A 104 -16.30 -0.45 -19.40
N ASP A 105 -17.29 -0.26 -18.53
CA ASP A 105 -17.92 1.02 -18.25
C ASP A 105 -18.16 1.19 -16.76
N PHE A 106 -18.24 2.44 -16.29
CA PHE A 106 -18.59 2.73 -14.91
C PHE A 106 -20.10 2.61 -14.69
N GLY A 107 -20.49 2.18 -13.49
CA GLY A 107 -21.87 2.21 -13.04
C GLY A 107 -22.24 3.54 -12.38
N SER A 108 -23.09 3.45 -11.35
CA SER A 108 -23.54 4.61 -10.57
C SER A 108 -22.46 5.29 -9.71
N VAL A 109 -21.32 4.62 -9.48
CA VAL A 109 -20.19 5.16 -8.70
C VAL A 109 -19.09 5.64 -9.64
N THR A 110 -18.78 6.93 -9.57
CA THR A 110 -17.66 7.53 -10.31
C THR A 110 -16.39 7.52 -9.45
N PRO A 111 -15.22 7.08 -9.96
CA PRO A 111 -13.98 7.08 -9.20
C PRO A 111 -13.48 8.51 -8.92
N SER A 112 -12.87 8.70 -7.76
CA SER A 112 -12.31 9.99 -7.34
C SER A 112 -10.82 10.15 -7.71
N TYR A 113 -10.11 9.05 -7.98
CA TYR A 113 -8.68 9.04 -8.28
C TYR A 113 -8.36 9.91 -9.50
N LYS A 114 -7.29 10.70 -9.40
CA LYS A 114 -6.75 11.54 -10.47
C LYS A 114 -5.31 11.09 -10.79
N PRO A 115 -4.89 11.03 -12.08
CA PRO A 115 -5.53 11.60 -13.28
C PRO A 115 -6.84 10.93 -13.72
N GLY A 116 -6.99 9.63 -13.46
CA GLY A 116 -8.23 8.90 -13.71
C GLY A 116 -8.07 7.40 -13.47
N VAL A 117 -9.12 6.64 -13.78
CA VAL A 117 -9.13 5.18 -13.66
C VAL A 117 -9.38 4.56 -15.03
N ARG A 118 -8.55 3.59 -15.41
CA ARG A 118 -8.74 2.76 -16.61
C ARG A 118 -9.38 1.45 -16.22
N LEU A 119 -10.60 1.21 -16.69
CA LEU A 119 -11.32 -0.03 -16.43
C LEU A 119 -10.68 -1.21 -17.17
N GLY A 120 -10.66 -2.36 -16.51
CA GLY A 120 -10.15 -3.61 -17.05
C GLY A 120 -10.29 -4.74 -16.04
N SER A 121 -9.31 -5.65 -16.03
CA SER A 121 -9.21 -6.72 -15.03
C SER A 121 -8.07 -6.44 -14.05
N LEU A 122 -8.36 -6.48 -12.77
CA LEU A 122 -7.38 -6.41 -11.67
C LEU A 122 -6.77 -7.78 -11.33
N HIS A 123 -7.17 -8.87 -11.99
CA HIS A 123 -6.67 -10.21 -11.69
C HIS A 123 -5.14 -10.33 -11.77
N GLY A 124 -4.50 -9.54 -12.65
CA GLY A 124 -3.05 -9.48 -12.79
C GLY A 124 -2.37 -8.35 -12.01
N ALA A 125 -3.08 -7.66 -11.11
CA ALA A 125 -2.54 -6.53 -10.34
C ALA A 125 -1.92 -6.95 -9.01
N LEU A 126 -2.36 -8.08 -8.44
CA LEU A 126 -1.90 -8.63 -7.16
C LEU A 126 -1.59 -10.13 -7.31
N PRO A 127 -0.87 -10.75 -6.36
CA PRO A 127 -0.70 -12.19 -6.33
C PRO A 127 -2.04 -12.92 -6.30
N ALA A 128 -2.10 -14.11 -6.93
CA ALA A 128 -3.36 -14.85 -7.09
C ALA A 128 -4.09 -15.10 -5.77
N TYR A 129 -3.35 -15.42 -4.69
CA TYR A 129 -3.96 -15.65 -3.36
C TYR A 129 -4.67 -14.40 -2.83
N ALA A 130 -4.13 -13.20 -3.08
CA ALA A 130 -4.73 -11.95 -2.65
C ALA A 130 -6.01 -11.65 -3.45
N ILE A 131 -5.99 -11.91 -4.76
CA ILE A 131 -7.18 -11.79 -5.61
C ILE A 131 -8.29 -12.72 -5.13
N GLU A 132 -7.99 -13.99 -4.89
CA GLU A 132 -8.99 -14.96 -4.41
C GLU A 132 -9.53 -14.60 -3.02
N ALA A 133 -8.65 -14.21 -2.09
CA ALA A 133 -9.08 -13.75 -0.76
C ALA A 133 -10.02 -12.54 -0.85
N MET A 134 -9.72 -11.56 -1.71
CA MET A 134 -10.57 -10.39 -1.91
C MET A 134 -11.92 -10.75 -2.54
N ARG A 135 -11.95 -11.69 -3.50
CA ARG A 135 -13.19 -12.16 -4.13
C ARG A 135 -14.14 -12.85 -3.14
N GLU A 136 -13.59 -13.60 -2.19
CA GLU A 136 -14.38 -14.16 -1.08
C GLU A 136 -14.83 -13.08 -0.08
N ALA A 137 -13.96 -12.11 0.20
CA ALA A 137 -14.19 -11.09 1.21
C ALA A 137 -15.34 -10.14 0.86
N PHE A 138 -15.50 -9.70 -0.41
CA PHE A 138 -16.55 -8.73 -0.76
C PHE A 138 -17.97 -9.22 -0.45
N PRO A 139 -18.42 -10.43 -0.90
CA PRO A 139 -19.71 -10.96 -0.49
C PRO A 139 -19.86 -11.14 1.02
N ALA A 140 -18.77 -11.53 1.71
CA ALA A 140 -18.77 -11.65 3.17
C ALA A 140 -18.96 -10.29 3.86
N PHE A 141 -18.38 -9.23 3.32
CA PHE A 141 -18.59 -7.86 3.80
C PHE A 141 -20.00 -7.35 3.52
N GLY A 142 -20.60 -7.68 2.37
CA GLY A 142 -22.00 -7.38 2.04
C GLY A 142 -23.00 -7.92 3.07
N LYS A 143 -22.70 -9.08 3.67
CA LYS A 143 -23.48 -9.66 4.78
C LYS A 143 -23.34 -8.88 6.10
N LYS A 144 -22.24 -8.16 6.30
CA LYS A 144 -21.99 -7.37 7.52
C LYS A 144 -22.49 -5.93 7.39
N ILE A 145 -22.28 -5.32 6.22
CA ILE A 145 -22.71 -3.96 5.90
C ILE A 145 -23.47 -4.04 4.59
N LYS A 146 -24.78 -3.79 4.66
CA LYS A 146 -25.66 -3.82 3.49
C LYS A 146 -25.13 -2.88 2.41
N GLY A 147 -24.90 -3.41 1.21
CA GLY A 147 -24.43 -2.65 0.04
C GLY A 147 -22.91 -2.52 -0.06
N PHE A 148 -22.12 -3.13 0.84
CA PHE A 148 -20.67 -3.13 0.72
C PHE A 148 -20.18 -3.88 -0.54
N ASP A 149 -20.94 -4.87 -0.99
CA ASP A 149 -20.71 -5.65 -2.21
C ASP A 149 -21.51 -5.12 -3.42
N MET A 150 -21.90 -3.84 -3.40
CA MET A 150 -22.60 -3.19 -4.51
C MET A 150 -21.87 -3.45 -5.83
N PRO A 151 -22.54 -3.99 -6.88
CA PRO A 151 -21.89 -4.33 -8.14
C PRO A 151 -21.14 -3.15 -8.79
N ASP A 152 -21.72 -1.96 -8.72
CA ASP A 152 -21.19 -0.72 -9.29
C ASP A 152 -20.06 -0.09 -8.48
N ALA A 153 -19.74 -0.58 -7.28
CA ALA A 153 -18.64 -0.04 -6.49
C ALA A 153 -17.31 -0.25 -7.23
N VAL A 154 -16.39 0.71 -7.13
CA VAL A 154 -15.15 0.73 -7.93
C VAL A 154 -13.95 0.33 -7.08
N LEU A 155 -13.25 -0.73 -7.49
CA LEU A 155 -11.89 -1.04 -7.03
C LEU A 155 -10.90 -0.22 -7.85
N THR A 156 -9.96 0.45 -7.19
CA THR A 156 -9.02 1.38 -7.81
C THR A 156 -7.59 1.08 -7.40
N GLY A 157 -6.72 0.85 -8.38
CA GLY A 157 -5.27 0.73 -8.23
C GLY A 157 -4.79 -0.36 -7.27
N VAL A 158 -3.61 -0.14 -6.71
CA VAL A 158 -2.97 -1.00 -5.70
C VAL A 158 -2.53 -0.16 -4.50
N GLU A 159 -2.83 -0.62 -3.29
CA GLU A 159 -2.43 0.04 -2.04
C GLU A 159 -1.25 -0.74 -1.43
N THR A 160 -0.03 -0.38 -1.83
CA THR A 160 1.18 -1.19 -1.58
C THR A 160 1.99 -0.74 -0.36
N ARG A 161 1.72 0.46 0.18
CA ARG A 161 2.56 1.13 1.19
C ARG A 161 1.82 1.34 2.50
N THR A 162 1.22 0.27 3.02
CA THR A 162 0.41 0.28 4.26
C THR A 162 1.25 0.44 5.53
N SER A 163 2.50 -0.02 5.47
CA SER A 163 3.51 0.06 6.52
C SER A 163 4.89 -0.12 5.89
N SER A 164 5.96 0.21 6.63
CA SER A 164 7.32 0.02 6.11
C SER A 164 7.60 -1.45 5.77
N PRO A 165 8.19 -1.73 4.58
CA PRO A 165 8.63 -3.06 4.19
C PRO A 165 9.95 -3.47 4.87
N ILE A 166 10.58 -2.56 5.63
CA ILE A 166 11.84 -2.79 6.32
C ILE A 166 11.77 -2.42 7.80
N ARG A 167 12.65 -3.04 8.57
CA ARG A 167 12.86 -2.78 9.99
C ARG A 167 14.32 -2.38 10.22
N ILE A 168 14.57 -1.10 10.48
CA ILE A 168 15.92 -0.64 10.81
C ILE A 168 16.09 -0.79 12.32
N THR A 169 16.72 -1.87 12.75
CA THR A 169 16.73 -2.27 14.17
C THR A 169 17.50 -1.27 15.04
N ARG A 170 16.93 -0.97 16.21
CA ARG A 170 17.48 -0.10 17.24
C ARG A 170 17.32 -0.71 18.63
N GLY A 171 18.21 -0.37 19.55
CA GLY A 171 18.18 -0.81 20.95
C GLY A 171 17.19 -0.01 21.81
N ASP A 172 17.17 -0.30 23.11
CA ASP A 172 16.33 0.42 24.10
C ASP A 172 16.75 1.89 24.25
N ASP A 173 18.01 2.21 23.93
CA ASP A 173 18.56 3.56 23.84
C ASP A 173 18.15 4.30 22.55
N CYS A 174 17.29 3.69 21.74
CA CYS A 174 16.84 4.18 20.42
C CYS A 174 17.95 4.30 19.36
N GLN A 175 19.17 3.82 19.63
CA GLN A 175 20.26 3.85 18.65
C GLN A 175 20.26 2.59 17.80
N SER A 176 20.69 2.72 16.54
CA SER A 176 20.94 1.58 15.67
C SER A 176 21.86 0.56 16.36
N LEU A 177 21.55 -0.73 16.19
CA LEU A 177 22.31 -1.81 16.82
C LEU A 177 23.78 -1.87 16.36
N ASN A 178 24.09 -1.32 15.19
CA ASN A 178 25.43 -1.39 14.59
C ASN A 178 26.05 -0.04 14.20
N VAL A 179 25.35 1.08 14.40
CA VAL A 179 25.86 2.44 14.09
C VAL A 179 25.50 3.39 15.24
N ARG A 180 26.48 3.67 16.11
CA ARG A 180 26.32 4.64 17.20
C ARG A 180 26.06 6.05 16.64
N GLY A 181 25.19 6.80 17.30
CA GLY A 181 24.74 8.12 16.88
C GLY A 181 23.65 8.12 15.80
N LEU A 182 23.28 6.96 15.24
CA LEU A 182 22.14 6.83 14.32
C LEU A 182 20.90 6.42 15.10
N PHE A 183 19.80 7.18 14.97
CA PHE A 183 18.53 6.92 15.67
C PHE A 183 17.39 6.64 14.68
N PRO A 184 17.16 5.36 14.29
CA PRO A 184 16.04 5.00 13.42
C PRO A 184 14.71 5.36 14.10
N ALA A 185 13.78 6.04 13.40
CA ALA A 185 12.54 6.54 13.99
C ALA A 185 11.34 6.47 13.04
N GLY A 186 10.14 6.47 13.62
CA GLY A 186 8.88 6.58 12.90
C GLY A 186 8.55 5.36 12.05
N GLU A 187 7.64 5.57 11.08
CA GLU A 187 7.13 4.51 10.23
C GLU A 187 8.20 3.96 9.28
N GLY A 188 9.06 4.81 8.72
CA GLY A 188 10.13 4.39 7.82
C GLY A 188 11.14 3.42 8.45
N ALA A 189 11.36 3.51 9.76
CA ALA A 189 12.16 2.54 10.52
C ALA A 189 11.34 1.34 11.04
N GLY A 190 10.03 1.33 10.82
CA GLY A 190 9.08 0.31 11.26
C GLY A 190 8.61 0.43 12.71
N TYR A 191 8.87 1.56 13.41
CA TYR A 191 8.53 1.76 14.83
C TYR A 191 7.18 2.46 15.05
N ALA A 192 6.46 2.80 13.97
CA ALA A 192 5.15 3.44 14.00
C ALA A 192 4.30 2.99 12.80
N GLY A 193 2.99 3.26 12.84
CA GLY A 193 2.04 2.88 11.79
C GLY A 193 0.95 3.94 11.55
N GLY A 194 1.30 5.21 11.74
CA GLY A 194 0.39 6.34 11.55
C GLY A 194 0.83 7.58 12.32
N ILE A 195 0.22 8.71 11.98
CA ILE A 195 0.61 10.07 12.41
C ILE A 195 0.89 10.18 13.92
N LEU A 196 -0.06 9.76 14.76
CA LEU A 196 0.08 9.88 16.21
C LEU A 196 1.22 9.00 16.75
N SER A 197 1.26 7.74 16.31
CA SER A 197 2.33 6.81 16.75
C SER A 197 3.72 7.27 16.28
N ALA A 198 3.82 7.84 15.08
CA ALA A 198 5.07 8.39 14.56
C ALA A 198 5.51 9.64 15.34
N GLY A 199 4.56 10.51 15.72
CA GLY A 199 4.84 11.65 16.59
C GLY A 199 5.31 11.23 17.98
N VAL A 200 4.66 10.23 18.59
CA VAL A 200 5.08 9.66 19.89
C VAL A 200 6.47 9.04 19.79
N ASP A 201 6.76 8.29 18.73
CA ASP A 201 8.08 7.72 18.51
C ASP A 201 9.16 8.82 18.33
N GLY A 202 8.82 9.88 17.60
CA GLY A 202 9.69 11.04 17.42
C GLY A 202 10.05 11.73 18.75
N ILE A 203 9.09 11.88 19.66
CA ILE A 203 9.36 12.43 21.01
C ILE A 203 10.33 11.52 21.77
N LYS A 204 10.09 10.20 21.79
CA LYS A 204 10.97 9.24 22.49
C LYS A 204 12.40 9.29 21.96
N VAL A 205 12.55 9.35 20.65
CA VAL A 205 13.86 9.43 19.99
C VAL A 205 14.55 10.76 20.29
N ALA A 206 13.82 11.87 20.27
CA ALA A 206 14.36 13.18 20.64
C ALA A 206 14.86 13.21 22.09
N GLU A 207 14.12 12.61 23.03
CA GLU A 207 14.55 12.46 24.42
C GLU A 207 15.79 11.55 24.55
N ALA A 208 15.87 10.48 23.77
CA ALA A 208 17.03 9.58 23.78
C ALA A 208 18.29 10.28 23.26
N VAL A 209 18.18 11.06 22.18
CA VAL A 209 19.27 11.90 21.66
C VAL A 209 19.71 12.91 22.70
N ALA A 210 18.77 13.57 23.39
CA ALA A 210 19.11 14.54 24.43
C ALA A 210 19.87 13.89 25.59
N ARG A 211 19.43 12.71 26.07
CA ARG A 211 20.12 11.93 27.11
C ARG A 211 21.53 11.52 26.69
N ASP A 212 21.70 11.02 25.46
CA ASP A 212 23.01 10.61 24.93
C ASP A 212 24.00 11.79 24.86
N GLN A 213 23.52 13.00 24.54
CA GLN A 213 24.37 14.19 24.46
C GLN A 213 24.80 14.76 25.82
N ILE A 214 23.98 14.61 26.86
CA ILE A 214 24.24 15.19 28.19
C ILE A 214 24.96 14.23 29.15
N GLY A 215 25.00 12.93 28.82
CA GLY A 215 25.53 11.87 29.70
C GLY A 215 24.59 11.49 30.85
#